data_AF-A0A9E5QTG9-F1
#
_entry.id   AF-A0A9E5QTG9-F1
#
_cell.length_a   1.000
_cell.length_b   1.000
_cell.length_c   1.000
_cell.angle_alpha   90.00
_cell.angle_beta   90.00
_cell.angle_gamma   90.00
#
_symmetry.space_group_name_H-M   'P 1'
#
loop_
_entity.id
_entity.type
_entity.pdbx_description
1 polymer ?
#
loop_
_entity_poly.entity_id
_entity_poly.type
_entity_poly.pdbx_seq_one_letter_code
_entity_poly.pdbx_strand_id
1 'polypeptide(L)'
;MYNTEMPLQKEELLRYQAQLFDPASLAPWQQRGLKALESLDFPTIRHEEWKYTNLQRLLKLPFALGKGLEFSASDRPHWPGQSPESQLIVLVNGLFRPDLSQIHSPASEMRVLSLRQANAQYPELVKAHLDRYTRPEEEALTALNAAFAQDGAFCVCARPH
;
A
#
# COMPACT_ATOMS: atom_id res chain seq x y z
N MET A 1 14.60 16.11 6.20
CA MET A 1 15.34 15.59 5.04
C MET A 1 15.05 14.09 4.97
N TYR A 2 14.56 13.47 3.90
CA TYR A 2 14.71 13.74 2.47
C TYR A 2 13.37 13.71 1.73
N ASN A 3 13.22 14.64 0.79
CA ASN A 3 12.33 14.53 -0.37
C ASN A 3 13.29 14.44 -1.57
N THR A 4 13.87 13.26 -1.77
CA THR A 4 14.76 13.01 -2.90
C THR A 4 13.91 12.40 -3.98
N GLU A 5 13.68 13.17 -5.03
CA GLU A 5 13.12 12.67 -6.27
C GLU A 5 14.08 11.65 -6.89
N MET A 6 13.56 10.50 -7.30
CA MET A 6 14.35 9.40 -7.80
C MET A 6 13.66 8.77 -9.01
N PRO A 7 14.38 8.51 -10.12
CA PRO A 7 13.82 7.72 -11.21
C PRO A 7 13.34 6.34 -10.73
N LEU A 8 12.34 5.76 -11.39
CA LEU A 8 11.88 4.38 -11.13
C LEU A 8 12.85 3.34 -11.71
N GLN A 9 14.16 3.63 -11.73
CA GLN A 9 15.17 2.65 -12.09
C GLN A 9 15.32 1.65 -10.94
N LYS A 10 15.43 0.37 -11.31
CA LYS A 10 15.39 -0.74 -10.36
C LYS A 10 16.52 -0.65 -9.34
N GLU A 11 17.75 -0.35 -9.74
CA GLU A 11 18.87 -0.21 -8.79
C GLU A 11 18.64 0.92 -7.78
N GLU A 12 18.02 2.02 -8.21
CA GLU A 12 17.73 3.16 -7.35
C GLU A 12 16.61 2.82 -6.35
N LEU A 13 15.57 2.12 -6.79
CA LEU A 13 14.50 1.61 -5.92
C LEU A 13 15.05 0.72 -4.80
N LEU A 14 15.94 -0.22 -5.13
CA LEU A 14 16.55 -1.11 -4.15
C LEU A 14 17.39 -0.33 -3.13
N ARG A 15 18.20 0.64 -3.60
CA ARG A 15 18.99 1.52 -2.72
C ARG A 15 18.12 2.37 -1.80
N TYR A 16 17.01 2.87 -2.32
CA TYR A 16 16.10 3.74 -1.57
C TYR A 16 15.31 2.96 -0.53
N GLN A 17 14.81 1.76 -0.86
CA GLN A 17 14.13 0.93 0.11
C GLN A 17 15.03 0.58 1.31
N ALA A 18 16.30 0.25 1.06
CA ALA A 18 17.25 -0.05 2.12
C ALA A 18 17.41 1.09 3.15
N GLN A 19 17.11 2.34 2.76
CA GLN A 19 17.13 3.51 3.65
C GLN A 19 15.83 3.68 4.44
N LEU A 20 14.75 3.00 4.06
CA LEU A 20 13.42 3.06 4.69
C LEU A 20 13.24 2.00 5.80
N PHE A 21 14.33 1.39 6.28
CA PHE A 21 14.25 0.38 7.33
C PHE A 21 13.54 0.92 8.58
N ASP A 22 12.43 0.27 8.94
CA ASP A 22 11.65 0.58 10.14
C ASP A 22 11.31 -0.74 10.86
N PRO A 23 11.72 -0.92 12.14
CA PRO A 23 11.40 -2.10 12.93
C PRO A 23 9.89 -2.35 13.13
N ALA A 24 9.06 -1.31 13.04
CA ALA A 24 7.60 -1.41 13.11
C ALA A 24 6.96 -1.67 11.73
N SER A 25 7.77 -1.88 10.69
CA SER A 25 7.30 -2.03 9.33
C SER A 25 6.75 -3.43 9.03
N LEU A 26 6.20 -3.53 7.82
CA LEU A 26 5.79 -4.76 7.17
C LEU A 26 7.01 -5.56 6.64
N ALA A 27 8.10 -5.61 7.42
CA ALA A 27 9.45 -5.96 6.94
C ALA A 27 9.53 -7.30 6.17
N PRO A 28 8.94 -8.42 6.63
CA PRO A 28 8.99 -9.68 5.89
C PRO A 28 8.37 -9.57 4.48
N TRP A 29 7.25 -8.83 4.37
CA TRP A 29 6.55 -8.61 3.11
C TRP A 29 7.32 -7.68 2.18
N GLN A 30 7.89 -6.61 2.74
CA GLN A 30 8.74 -5.69 2.00
C GLN A 30 9.98 -6.40 1.43
N GLN A 31 10.62 -7.27 2.20
CA GLN A 31 11.76 -8.07 1.75
C GLN A 31 11.39 -9.03 0.62
N ARG A 32 10.22 -9.67 0.71
CA ARG A 32 9.70 -10.53 -0.35
C ARG A 32 9.43 -9.76 -1.63
N GLY A 33 8.76 -8.61 -1.52
CA GLY A 33 8.52 -7.70 -2.64
C GLY A 33 9.81 -7.23 -3.29
N LEU A 34 10.81 -6.86 -2.49
CA LEU A 34 12.13 -6.48 -2.99
C LEU A 34 12.80 -7.60 -3.77
N LYS A 35 12.86 -8.81 -3.20
CA LYS A 35 13.48 -9.97 -3.85
C LYS A 35 12.78 -10.31 -5.17
N ALA A 36 11.45 -10.22 -5.20
CA ALA A 36 10.69 -10.42 -6.43
C ALA A 36 11.00 -9.31 -7.45
N LEU A 37 11.00 -8.05 -7.01
CA LEU A 37 11.31 -6.90 -7.85
C LEU A 37 12.72 -7.01 -8.46
N GLU A 38 13.71 -7.46 -7.68
CA GLU A 38 15.07 -7.79 -8.14
C GLU A 38 15.11 -8.82 -9.26
N SER A 39 14.19 -9.78 -9.26
CA SER A 39 14.14 -10.84 -10.28
C SER A 39 13.29 -10.51 -11.51
N LEU A 40 12.37 -9.55 -11.40
CA LEU A 40 11.40 -9.22 -12.46
C LEU A 40 11.78 -7.96 -13.24
N ASP A 41 11.51 -7.97 -14.54
CA ASP A 41 11.53 -6.76 -15.35
C ASP A 41 10.17 -6.08 -15.33
N PHE A 42 10.16 -4.75 -15.44
CA PHE A 42 8.90 -4.03 -15.63
C PHE A 42 8.25 -4.42 -16.96
N PRO A 43 6.91 -4.55 -16.99
CA PRO A 43 6.25 -4.97 -18.20
C PRO A 43 6.38 -3.92 -19.29
N THR A 44 6.46 -4.43 -20.52
CA THR A 44 6.53 -3.66 -21.76
C THR A 44 5.33 -3.99 -22.63
N ILE A 45 5.08 -3.18 -23.67
CA ILE A 45 4.01 -3.42 -24.66
C ILE A 45 4.09 -4.77 -25.39
N ARG A 46 5.17 -5.54 -25.18
CA ARG A 46 5.33 -6.91 -25.69
C ARG A 46 4.59 -7.95 -24.85
N HIS A 47 4.23 -7.62 -23.61
CA HIS A 47 3.40 -8.48 -22.75
C HIS A 47 1.94 -8.23 -23.09
N GLU A 48 1.15 -9.29 -23.29
CA GLU A 48 -0.23 -9.17 -23.79
C GLU A 48 -1.12 -8.28 -22.90
N GLU A 49 -0.99 -8.42 -21.58
CA GLU A 49 -1.70 -7.63 -20.57
C GLU A 49 -1.35 -6.12 -20.61
N TRP A 50 -0.21 -5.77 -21.22
CA TRP A 50 0.34 -4.41 -21.27
C TRP A 50 0.41 -3.82 -22.67
N LYS A 51 -0.15 -4.51 -23.68
CA LYS A 51 -0.10 -4.10 -25.09
C LYS A 51 -0.59 -2.68 -25.34
N TYR A 52 -1.56 -2.23 -24.53
CA TYR A 52 -2.19 -0.91 -24.65
C TYR A 52 -1.77 0.07 -23.55
N THR A 53 -0.88 -0.33 -22.63
CA THR A 53 -0.45 0.50 -21.49
C THR A 53 1.07 0.57 -21.44
N ASN A 54 1.65 1.61 -22.06
CA ASN A 54 3.10 1.79 -22.11
C ASN A 54 3.64 2.44 -20.82
N LEU A 55 4.26 1.63 -19.96
CA LEU A 55 4.86 2.08 -18.70
C LEU A 55 6.20 2.81 -18.85
N GLN A 56 6.88 2.77 -20.00
CA GLN A 56 8.25 3.31 -20.11
C GLN A 56 8.33 4.82 -19.84
N ARG A 57 7.27 5.58 -20.10
CA ARG A 57 7.22 7.00 -19.76
C ARG A 57 7.11 7.20 -18.26
N LEU A 58 6.26 6.42 -17.60
CA LEU A 58 6.06 6.47 -16.15
C LEU A 58 7.37 6.15 -15.42
N LEU A 59 8.10 5.12 -15.84
CA LEU A 59 9.35 4.68 -15.19
C LEU A 59 10.49 5.71 -15.26
N LYS A 60 10.41 6.69 -16.16
CA LYS A 60 11.41 7.75 -16.33
C LYS A 60 11.11 9.00 -15.51
N LEU A 61 9.91 9.10 -14.94
CA LEU A 61 9.57 10.23 -14.09
C LEU A 61 10.31 10.11 -12.75
N PRO A 62 10.65 11.24 -12.11
CA PRO A 62 11.07 11.24 -10.73
C PRO A 62 9.89 10.87 -9.82
N PHE A 63 10.14 10.01 -8.84
CA PHE A 63 9.22 9.64 -7.78
C PHE A 63 9.80 10.02 -6.43
N ALA A 64 8.91 10.42 -5.54
CA ALA A 64 9.19 10.56 -4.12
C ALA A 64 8.06 9.89 -3.36
N LEU A 65 8.38 9.22 -2.25
CA LEU A 65 7.34 8.77 -1.34
C LEU A 65 6.73 9.99 -0.67
N GLY A 66 5.45 10.23 -0.94
CA GLY A 66 4.70 11.27 -0.27
C GLY A 66 4.69 11.00 1.23
N LYS A 67 5.33 11.87 2.02
CA LYS A 67 5.09 11.89 3.46
C LYS A 67 3.66 12.36 3.70
N GLY A 68 3.09 12.00 4.85
CA GLY A 68 1.76 12.44 5.26
C GLY A 68 1.63 13.94 5.06
N LEU A 69 1.04 14.33 3.92
CA LEU A 69 0.68 15.71 3.64
C LEU A 69 -0.27 16.11 4.77
N GLU A 70 -0.23 17.37 5.15
CA GLU A 70 -1.27 17.95 6.02
C GLU A 70 -2.58 17.91 5.24
N PHE A 71 -3.21 16.75 5.27
CA PHE A 71 -4.50 16.49 4.68
C PHE A 71 -5.50 16.61 5.82
N SER A 72 -6.28 17.68 5.75
CA SER A 72 -7.29 18.01 6.74
C SER A 72 -8.66 17.45 6.32
N ALA A 73 -9.62 17.46 7.24
CA ALA A 73 -10.99 17.09 6.90
C ALA A 73 -11.61 18.02 5.84
N SER A 74 -11.17 19.29 5.76
CA SER A 74 -11.59 20.25 4.74
C SER A 74 -11.07 19.92 3.33
N ASP A 75 -9.95 19.18 3.23
CA ASP A 75 -9.42 18.74 1.93
C ASP A 75 -10.11 17.48 1.40
N ARG A 76 -11.04 16.92 2.19
CA ARG A 76 -11.73 15.69 1.85
C ARG A 76 -12.58 15.90 0.59
N PRO A 77 -12.33 15.15 -0.50
CA PRO A 77 -13.19 15.21 -1.67
C PRO A 77 -14.59 14.72 -1.29
N HIS A 78 -15.61 15.53 -1.60
CA HIS A 78 -17.00 15.11 -1.51
C HIS A 78 -17.28 14.08 -2.61
N TRP A 79 -17.48 12.82 -2.21
CA TRP A 79 -17.81 11.78 -3.17
C TRP A 79 -19.33 11.72 -3.36
N PRO A 80 -19.85 11.95 -4.58
CA PRO A 80 -21.27 11.82 -4.83
C PRO A 80 -21.72 10.37 -4.59
N GLY A 81 -22.85 10.18 -3.90
CA GLY A 81 -23.44 8.87 -3.66
C GLY A 81 -23.03 8.17 -2.36
N GLN A 82 -22.31 8.83 -1.45
CA GLN A 82 -22.10 8.28 -0.10
C GLN A 82 -23.42 8.27 0.68
N SER A 83 -23.86 7.06 1.05
CA SER A 83 -24.92 6.90 2.04
C SER A 83 -24.40 7.34 3.41
N PRO A 84 -25.19 8.07 4.22
CA PRO A 84 -24.84 8.39 5.61
C PRO A 84 -24.50 7.18 6.48
N GLU A 85 -24.89 5.97 6.07
CA GLU A 85 -24.65 4.73 6.81
C GLU A 85 -23.39 3.97 6.34
N SER A 86 -22.71 4.47 5.31
CA SER A 86 -21.53 3.81 4.75
C SER A 86 -20.29 3.98 5.63
N GLN A 87 -19.47 2.93 5.72
CA GLN A 87 -18.16 3.03 6.36
C GLN A 87 -17.18 3.72 5.39
N LEU A 88 -16.61 4.85 5.78
CA LEU A 88 -15.60 5.57 5.01
C LEU A 88 -14.21 5.28 5.58
N ILE A 89 -13.33 4.70 4.77
CA ILE A 89 -11.93 4.46 5.13
C ILE A 89 -11.05 5.38 4.30
N VAL A 90 -10.26 6.23 4.95
CA VAL A 90 -9.38 7.19 4.29
C VAL A 90 -7.93 6.76 4.44
N LEU A 91 -7.24 6.67 3.31
CA LEU A 91 -5.79 6.53 3.23
C LEU A 91 -5.19 7.76 2.56
N VAL A 92 -4.17 8.35 3.17
CA VAL A 92 -3.41 9.47 2.61
C VAL A 92 -2.00 8.97 2.34
N ASN A 93 -1.60 8.94 1.07
CA ASN A 93 -0.31 8.38 0.63
C ASN A 93 -0.04 6.96 1.18
N GLY A 94 -1.09 6.12 1.21
CA GLY A 94 -1.02 4.75 1.73
C GLY A 94 -1.09 4.62 3.25
N LEU A 95 -1.10 5.72 4.01
CA LEU A 95 -1.24 5.71 5.47
C LEU A 95 -2.70 5.82 5.89
N PHE A 96 -3.17 4.93 6.77
CA PHE A 96 -4.53 4.99 7.30
C PHE A 96 -4.73 6.21 8.21
N ARG A 97 -5.79 6.99 7.96
CA ARG A 97 -6.16 8.19 8.72
C ARG A 97 -7.47 7.98 9.48
N PRO A 98 -7.42 7.48 10.73
CA PRO A 98 -8.64 7.23 11.51
C PRO A 98 -9.44 8.50 11.79
N ASP A 99 -8.77 9.64 11.94
CA ASP A 99 -9.36 10.97 12.15
C ASP A 99 -10.12 11.51 10.92
N LEU A 100 -9.84 10.97 9.74
CA LEU A 100 -10.55 11.30 8.50
C LEU A 100 -11.56 10.22 8.08
N SER A 101 -11.51 9.06 8.72
CA SER A 101 -12.38 7.93 8.44
C SER A 101 -13.70 8.04 9.23
N GLN A 102 -14.75 7.38 8.76
CA GLN A 102 -16.05 7.29 9.44
C GLN A 102 -16.44 5.83 9.53
N ILE A 103 -16.32 5.26 10.73
CA ILE A 103 -16.70 3.87 11.00
C ILE A 103 -17.89 3.90 11.96
N HIS A 104 -19.08 3.59 11.44
CA HIS A 104 -20.32 3.55 12.20
C HIS A 104 -20.55 2.20 12.88
N SER A 105 -19.99 1.12 12.33
CA SER A 105 -20.16 -0.22 12.91
C SER A 105 -19.41 -0.32 14.24
N PRO A 106 -19.99 -0.98 15.25
CA PRO A 106 -19.31 -1.18 16.52
C PRO A 106 -18.10 -2.11 16.34
N ALA A 107 -17.09 -1.93 17.18
CA ALA A 107 -15.84 -2.70 17.13
C ALA A 107 -16.01 -4.22 17.39
N SER A 108 -17.21 -4.65 17.85
CA SER A 108 -17.63 -6.04 17.97
C SER A 108 -18.09 -6.65 16.64
N GLU A 109 -18.53 -5.83 15.69
CA GLU A 109 -18.99 -6.24 14.36
C GLU A 109 -17.94 -6.01 13.29
N MET A 110 -17.29 -4.84 13.32
CA MET A 110 -16.25 -4.47 12.36
C MET A 110 -15.14 -3.70 13.08
N ARG A 111 -13.91 -4.12 12.85
CA ARG A 111 -12.72 -3.41 13.33
C ARG A 111 -11.88 -2.99 12.15
N VAL A 112 -11.56 -1.69 12.11
CA VAL A 112 -10.64 -1.09 11.14
C VAL A 112 -9.42 -0.57 11.89
N LEU A 113 -8.24 -1.02 11.47
CA LEU A 113 -6.95 -0.60 12.01
C LEU A 113 -6.02 -0.20 10.86
N SER A 114 -4.94 0.51 11.19
CA SER A 114 -3.79 0.56 10.29
C SER A 114 -3.24 -0.86 10.11
N LEU A 115 -2.71 -1.19 8.93
CA LEU A 115 -2.11 -2.48 8.67
C LEU A 115 -0.90 -2.74 9.59
N ARG A 116 -0.09 -1.72 9.88
CA ARG A 116 0.99 -1.83 10.88
C ARG A 116 0.44 -2.15 12.28
N GLN A 117 -0.62 -1.46 12.71
CA GLN A 117 -1.25 -1.74 14.01
C GLN A 117 -1.82 -3.15 14.07
N ALA A 118 -2.49 -3.59 13.00
CA ALA A 118 -3.00 -4.94 12.91
C ALA A 118 -1.87 -5.99 12.91
N ASN A 119 -0.76 -5.73 12.23
CA ASN A 119 0.39 -6.64 12.23
C ASN A 119 1.03 -6.75 13.63
N ALA A 120 1.10 -5.65 14.38
CA ALA A 120 1.61 -5.66 15.75
C ALA A 120 0.67 -6.40 16.73
N GLN A 121 -0.66 -6.24 16.58
CA GLN A 121 -1.64 -6.80 17.51
C GLN A 121 -2.10 -8.23 17.15
N TYR A 122 -2.18 -8.55 15.86
CA TYR A 122 -2.72 -9.81 15.32
C TYR A 122 -1.82 -10.35 14.19
N PRO A 123 -0.51 -10.57 14.42
CA PRO A 123 0.44 -10.94 13.37
C PRO A 123 0.03 -12.20 12.60
N GLU A 124 -0.49 -13.22 13.29
CA GLU A 124 -0.93 -14.47 12.64
C GLU A 124 -2.14 -14.27 11.73
N LEU A 125 -3.09 -13.41 12.12
CA LEU A 125 -4.25 -13.10 11.30
C LEU A 125 -3.84 -12.30 10.05
N VAL A 126 -2.97 -11.31 10.22
CA VAL A 126 -2.46 -10.54 9.07
C VAL A 126 -1.68 -11.46 8.14
N LYS A 127 -0.76 -12.28 8.66
CA LYS A 127 0.03 -13.25 7.88
C LYS A 127 -0.81 -14.28 7.14
N ALA A 128 -1.97 -14.68 7.68
CA ALA A 128 -2.86 -15.62 7.00
C ALA A 128 -3.51 -15.06 5.72
N HIS A 129 -3.57 -13.73 5.58
CA HIS A 129 -4.27 -13.05 4.49
C HIS A 129 -3.36 -12.18 3.62
N LEU A 130 -2.41 -11.46 4.22
CA LEU A 130 -1.42 -10.63 3.54
C LEU A 130 -0.38 -11.56 2.91
N ASP A 131 -0.40 -11.65 1.57
CA ASP A 131 0.30 -12.59 0.66
C ASP A 131 -0.46 -13.83 0.18
N ARG A 132 -1.68 -14.09 0.68
CA ARG A 132 -2.43 -15.25 0.19
C ARG A 132 -2.92 -15.05 -1.25
N TYR A 133 -3.22 -13.81 -1.61
CA TYR A 133 -3.92 -13.46 -2.85
C TYR A 133 -3.04 -12.72 -3.86
N THR A 134 -1.95 -12.11 -3.38
CA THR A 134 -0.98 -11.40 -4.22
C THR A 134 0.20 -12.31 -4.49
N ARG A 135 0.68 -12.32 -5.73
CA ARG A 135 1.87 -13.09 -6.15
C ARG A 135 2.96 -12.12 -6.64
N PRO A 136 3.72 -11.50 -5.71
CA PRO A 136 4.79 -10.58 -6.06
C PRO A 136 5.78 -11.15 -7.07
N GLU A 137 6.00 -12.46 -7.05
CA GLU A 137 6.95 -13.16 -7.92
C GLU A 137 6.51 -13.25 -9.38
N GLU A 138 5.25 -12.95 -9.69
CA GLU A 138 4.71 -13.04 -11.06
C GLU A 138 4.59 -11.67 -11.73
N GLU A 139 4.49 -10.57 -10.95
CA GLU A 139 4.23 -9.23 -11.49
C GLU A 139 5.06 -8.12 -10.84
N ALA A 140 5.81 -7.37 -11.65
CA ALA A 140 6.72 -6.33 -11.16
C ALA A 140 6.04 -5.18 -10.40
N LEU A 141 4.82 -4.77 -10.77
CA LEU A 141 4.09 -3.73 -10.04
C LEU A 141 3.53 -4.24 -8.71
N THR A 142 3.13 -5.50 -8.65
CA THR A 142 2.75 -6.16 -7.39
C THR A 142 3.96 -6.29 -6.47
N ALA A 143 5.12 -6.66 -7.01
CA ALA A 143 6.40 -6.67 -6.29
C ALA A 143 6.78 -5.27 -5.76
N LEU A 144 6.63 -4.24 -6.61
CA LEU A 144 6.87 -2.86 -6.23
C LEU A 144 5.95 -2.41 -5.07
N ASN A 145 4.66 -2.68 -5.17
CA ASN A 145 3.70 -2.36 -4.11
C ASN A 145 4.06 -3.07 -2.80
N ALA A 146 4.42 -4.36 -2.84
CA ALA A 146 4.84 -5.11 -1.65
C ALA A 146 6.14 -4.55 -1.04
N ALA A 147 7.13 -4.22 -1.87
CA ALA A 147 8.43 -3.68 -1.44
C ALA A 147 8.31 -2.33 -0.72
N PHE A 148 7.38 -1.49 -1.17
CA PHE A 148 7.22 -0.10 -0.70
C PHE A 148 5.97 0.13 0.17
N ALA A 149 5.18 -0.91 0.47
CA ALA A 149 4.03 -0.80 1.36
C ALA A 149 4.47 -0.36 2.77
N GLN A 150 4.09 0.85 3.17
CA GLN A 150 4.40 1.39 4.50
C GLN A 150 3.29 1.14 5.51
N ASP A 151 2.05 1.09 5.06
CA ASP A 151 0.84 0.87 5.85
C ASP A 151 -0.29 0.40 4.93
N GLY A 152 -1.49 0.37 5.49
CA GLY A 152 -2.74 0.21 4.75
C GLY A 152 -3.91 0.25 5.72
N ALA A 153 -5.09 -0.12 5.24
CA ALA A 153 -6.23 -0.38 6.09
C ALA A 153 -6.41 -1.89 6.26
N PHE A 154 -6.52 -2.34 7.50
CA PHE A 154 -6.89 -3.71 7.84
C PHE A 154 -8.32 -3.70 8.37
N CYS A 155 -9.20 -4.47 7.73
CA CYS A 155 -10.60 -4.60 8.13
C CYS A 155 -10.89 -6.05 8.48
N VAL A 156 -11.45 -6.27 9.67
CA VAL A 156 -11.96 -7.58 10.07
C VAL A 156 -13.41 -7.42 10.52
N CYS A 157 -14.28 -8.25 9.96
CA CYS A 157 -15.67 -8.33 10.36
C CYS A 157 -15.90 -9.60 11.17
N ALA A 158 -16.71 -9.53 12.21
CA ALA A 158 -17.21 -10.70 12.89
C ALA A 158 -17.97 -11.59 11.89
N ARG A 159 -17.89 -12.91 12.06
CA ARG A 159 -18.74 -13.80 11.28
C ARG A 159 -20.19 -13.56 11.68
N PRO A 160 -21.11 -13.38 10.71
CA PRO A 160 -22.53 -13.35 11.04
C PRO A 160 -22.92 -14.69 11.67
N HIS A 161 -23.74 -14.61 12.72
CA HIS A 161 -24.37 -15.77 13.37
C HIS A 161 -25.35 -16.47 12.44
#